data_AF-A0A938S6A7-F1
#
_entry.id   AF-A0A938S6A7-F1
#
_cell.length_a   1.000
_cell.length_b   1.000
_cell.length_c   1.000
_cell.angle_alpha   90.00
_cell.angle_beta   90.00
_cell.angle_gamma   90.00
#
_symmetry.space_group_name_H-M   'P 1'
#
loop_
_entity.id
_entity.type
_entity.pdbx_description
1 polymer ?
#
loop_
_entity_poly.entity_id
_entity_poly.type
_entity_poly.pdbx_seq_one_letter_code
_entity_poly.pdbx_strand_id
1 'polypeptide(L)'
;MVTKSRRPAGGIQRFKLGHHGVRLNLVAMIGYLQADTPSHWLEEINGWILELAHNPLGDECIWDGTEILKSIPDDESKGIFSYRSVHKRTVDSGKDEVEIQHLWVMMRSGSAVGPR
;
A
#
# COMPACT_ATOMS: atom_id res chain seq x y z
N MET A 1 -5.47 25.34 22.69
CA MET A 1 -4.73 24.54 21.69
C MET A 1 -5.45 23.21 21.55
N VAL A 2 -6.10 22.95 20.41
CA VAL A 2 -6.70 21.64 20.13
C VAL A 2 -5.65 20.85 19.35
N THR A 3 -4.98 19.91 20.00
CA THR A 3 -4.17 18.90 19.32
C THR A 3 -5.14 17.97 18.58
N LYS A 4 -5.45 18.29 17.33
CA LYS A 4 -6.22 17.40 16.47
C LYS A 4 -5.36 16.15 16.28
N SER A 5 -5.64 15.08 17.02
CA SER A 5 -4.96 13.81 16.82
C SER A 5 -5.20 13.38 15.38
N ARG A 6 -4.16 13.50 14.56
CA ARG A 6 -4.24 13.25 13.14
C ARG A 6 -4.30 11.73 13.00
N ARG A 7 -5.52 11.17 12.95
CA ARG A 7 -5.68 9.73 12.77
C ARG A 7 -4.90 9.31 11.52
N PRO A 8 -4.10 8.23 11.57
CA PRO A 8 -3.35 7.75 10.42
C PRO A 8 -4.30 7.49 9.25
N ALA A 9 -4.14 8.23 8.16
CA ALA A 9 -5.04 8.17 7.02
C ALA A 9 -4.63 7.07 6.02
N GLY A 10 -3.33 6.74 5.95
CA GLY A 10 -2.79 5.79 4.97
C GLY A 10 -3.00 4.32 5.34
N GLY A 11 -3.30 3.47 4.35
CA GLY A 11 -3.45 2.02 4.55
C GLY A 11 -2.18 1.33 5.05
N ILE A 12 -1.06 1.53 4.35
CA ILE A 12 0.27 1.03 4.74
C ILE A 12 0.67 1.57 6.11
N GLN A 13 0.45 2.87 6.34
CA GLN A 13 0.74 3.54 7.62
C GLN A 13 0.08 2.84 8.80
N ARG A 14 -1.19 2.41 8.67
CA ARG A 14 -1.89 1.69 9.75
C ARG A 14 -1.29 0.33 10.06
N PHE A 15 -0.71 -0.36 9.07
CA PHE A 15 0.03 -1.60 9.32
C PHE A 15 1.36 -1.31 10.03
N LYS A 16 2.11 -0.31 9.59
CA LYS A 16 3.38 0.12 10.23
C LYS A 16 3.20 0.48 11.70
N LEU A 17 2.16 1.25 12.01
CA LEU A 17 1.80 1.67 13.37
C LEU A 17 1.10 0.58 14.20
N GLY A 18 0.91 -0.63 13.65
CA GLY A 18 0.25 -1.73 14.37
C GLY A 18 -1.24 -1.50 14.66
N HIS A 19 -1.89 -0.49 14.07
CA HIS A 19 -3.34 -0.34 14.16
C HIS A 19 -4.09 -1.48 13.45
N HIS A 20 -3.43 -2.13 12.49
CA HIS A 20 -3.91 -3.36 11.86
C HIS A 20 -2.84 -4.46 11.90
N GLY A 21 -3.27 -5.69 12.17
CA GLY A 21 -2.42 -6.88 12.08
C GLY A 21 -1.18 -6.83 12.95
N VAL A 22 -1.21 -6.19 14.14
CA VAL A 22 -0.02 -5.92 14.96
C VAL A 22 0.83 -7.16 15.26
N ARG A 23 0.20 -8.33 15.41
CA ARG A 23 0.89 -9.60 15.70
C ARG A 23 1.24 -10.42 14.45
N LEU A 24 0.96 -9.90 13.26
CA LEU A 24 1.16 -10.56 11.97
C LEU A 24 2.40 -10.01 11.27
N ASN A 25 3.21 -10.92 10.73
CA ASN A 25 4.35 -10.62 9.85
C ASN A 25 3.94 -10.57 8.37
N LEU A 26 2.77 -11.10 8.01
CA LEU A 26 2.25 -11.11 6.65
C LEU A 26 0.78 -10.69 6.67
N VAL A 27 0.44 -9.71 5.84
CA VAL A 27 -0.92 -9.20 5.66
C VAL A 27 -1.18 -8.93 4.18
N ALA A 28 -2.44 -8.64 3.82
CA ALA A 28 -2.80 -8.26 2.47
C ALA A 28 -3.57 -6.93 2.43
N MET A 29 -3.37 -6.19 1.34
CA MET A 29 -4.16 -5.02 0.95
C MET A 29 -4.74 -5.28 -0.44
N ILE A 30 -6.04 -5.07 -0.61
CA ILE A 30 -6.70 -5.20 -1.91
C ILE A 30 -7.01 -3.81 -2.44
N GLY A 31 -6.53 -3.51 -3.65
CA GLY A 31 -6.80 -2.28 -4.38
C GLY A 31 -7.68 -2.56 -5.59
N TYR A 32 -8.62 -1.67 -5.88
CA TYR A 32 -9.43 -1.75 -7.09
C TYR A 32 -9.04 -0.60 -8.02
N LEU A 33 -8.46 -0.92 -9.18
CA LEU A 33 -8.01 0.07 -10.14
C LEU A 33 -9.16 0.41 -11.09
N GLN A 34 -9.73 1.61 -10.94
CA GLN A 34 -10.83 2.10 -11.78
C GLN A 34 -10.36 3.01 -12.91
N ALA A 35 -9.17 3.58 -12.78
CA ALA A 35 -8.51 4.43 -13.76
C ALA A 35 -7.01 4.13 -13.76
N ASP A 36 -6.36 4.47 -14.87
CA ASP A 36 -4.93 4.29 -15.12
C ASP A 36 -4.45 2.83 -15.08
N THR A 37 -3.16 2.64 -15.34
CA THR A 37 -2.54 1.32 -15.40
C THR A 37 -1.95 0.93 -14.05
N PRO A 38 -1.74 -0.38 -13.80
CA PRO A 38 -0.97 -0.84 -12.64
C PRO A 38 0.44 -0.23 -12.60
N SER A 39 1.09 -0.05 -13.75
CA SER A 39 2.42 0.60 -13.79
C SER A 39 2.38 2.05 -13.32
N HIS A 40 1.35 2.82 -13.69
CA HIS A 40 1.18 4.19 -13.22
C HIS A 40 1.01 4.25 -11.70
N TRP A 41 0.11 3.44 -11.14
CA TRP A 41 -0.10 3.41 -9.70
C TRP A 41 1.10 2.88 -8.92
N LEU A 42 1.87 1.95 -9.50
CA LEU A 42 3.13 1.49 -8.90
C LEU A 42 4.13 2.64 -8.79
N GLU A 43 4.28 3.42 -9.85
CA GLU A 43 5.18 4.59 -9.88
C GLU A 43 4.73 5.65 -8.87
N GLU A 44 3.45 6.02 -8.86
CA GLU A 44 2.89 7.02 -7.93
C GLU A 44 3.08 6.61 -6.46
N ILE A 45 2.68 5.39 -6.09
CA ILE A 45 2.78 4.92 -4.70
C ILE A 45 4.25 4.83 -4.26
N ASN A 46 5.13 4.34 -5.13
CA ASN A 46 6.56 4.30 -4.81
C ASN A 46 7.15 5.71 -4.70
N GLY A 47 6.72 6.64 -5.55
CA GLY A 47 7.04 8.06 -5.45
C GLY A 47 6.66 8.63 -4.09
N TRP A 48 5.42 8.41 -3.64
CA TRP A 48 4.97 8.88 -2.31
C TRP A 48 5.77 8.26 -1.16
N ILE A 49 6.14 6.98 -1.24
CA ILE A 49 6.98 6.33 -0.22
C ILE A 49 8.36 6.99 -0.15
N LEU A 50 8.98 7.25 -1.31
CA LEU A 50 10.28 7.93 -1.38
C LEU A 50 10.18 9.37 -0.87
N GLU A 51 9.11 10.09 -1.20
CA GLU A 51 8.88 11.43 -0.68
C GLU A 51 8.72 11.43 0.84
N LEU A 52 7.98 10.47 1.41
CA LEU A 52 7.80 10.34 2.85
C LEU A 52 9.09 9.94 3.59
N ALA A 53 9.96 9.17 2.94
CA ALA A 53 11.28 8.85 3.46
C ALA A 53 12.20 10.09 3.51
N HIS A 54 12.10 10.98 2.52
CA HIS A 54 12.89 12.23 2.48
C HIS A 54 12.27 13.37 3.30
N ASN A 55 10.93 13.43 3.38
CA ASN A 55 10.17 14.49 4.03
C ASN A 55 9.19 13.89 5.07
N PRO A 56 9.68 13.45 6.24
CA PRO A 56 8.84 12.84 7.25
C PRO A 56 7.73 13.78 7.73
N LEU A 57 6.53 13.24 7.95
CA LEU A 57 5.35 14.01 8.36
C LEU A 57 5.38 14.49 9.83
N GLY A 58 6.44 14.13 10.58
CA GLY A 58 6.54 14.39 12.01
C GLY A 58 5.61 13.55 12.88
N ASP A 59 5.05 12.46 12.33
CA ASP A 59 4.32 11.45 13.11
C ASP A 59 5.22 10.26 13.50
N GLU A 60 4.67 9.29 14.22
CA GLU A 60 5.39 8.10 14.71
C GLU A 60 5.74 7.09 13.59
N CYS A 61 5.31 7.36 12.36
CA CYS A 61 5.54 6.47 11.22
C CYS A 61 6.82 6.87 10.48
N ILE A 62 7.89 6.11 10.73
CA ILE A 62 9.17 6.29 10.04
C ILE A 62 9.13 5.51 8.72
N TRP A 63 9.35 6.22 7.61
CA TRP A 63 9.41 5.65 6.26
C TRP A 63 10.85 5.46 5.81
N ASP A 64 11.09 4.42 5.03
CA ASP A 64 12.41 4.09 4.47
C ASP A 64 12.26 3.84 2.96
N GLY A 65 13.19 4.36 2.15
CA GLY A 65 13.11 4.25 0.68
C GLY A 65 13.20 2.82 0.14
N THR A 66 13.59 1.86 0.97
CA THR A 66 13.59 0.43 0.62
C THR A 66 12.22 -0.24 0.73
N GLU A 67 11.23 0.45 1.33
CA GLU A 67 9.87 -0.05 1.60
C GLU A 67 8.91 0.08 0.41
N ILE A 68 9.44 0.45 -0.76
CA ILE A 68 8.69 0.52 -2.02
C ILE A 68 8.05 -0.82 -2.41
N LEU A 69 6.96 -0.75 -3.15
CA LEU A 69 6.29 -1.88 -3.76
C LEU A 69 7.18 -2.47 -4.86
N LYS A 70 7.29 -3.80 -4.85
CA LYS A 70 8.02 -4.61 -5.83
C LYS A 70 7.05 -5.58 -6.48
N SER A 71 7.09 -5.66 -7.81
CA SER A 71 6.26 -6.61 -8.56
C SER A 71 6.57 -8.05 -8.16
N ILE A 72 5.53 -8.86 -8.05
CA ILE A 72 5.64 -10.31 -7.87
C ILE A 72 5.24 -10.96 -9.21
N PRO A 73 5.97 -11.97 -9.70
CA PRO A 73 5.58 -12.66 -10.92
C PRO A 73 4.18 -13.27 -10.78
N ASP A 74 3.23 -12.80 -11.60
CA ASP A 74 1.83 -13.20 -11.57
C ASP A 74 1.27 -13.43 -12.98
N ASP A 75 0.15 -14.17 -13.06
CA ASP A 75 -0.62 -14.33 -14.28
C ASP A 75 -1.51 -13.09 -14.52
N GLU A 76 -0.94 -12.08 -15.18
CA GLU A 76 -1.61 -10.81 -15.52
C GLU A 76 -2.86 -10.99 -16.39
N SER A 77 -3.05 -12.17 -17.03
CA SER A 77 -4.17 -12.44 -17.94
C SER A 77 -5.55 -12.28 -17.28
N LYS A 78 -5.61 -12.33 -15.94
CA LYS A 78 -6.84 -12.19 -15.15
C LYS A 78 -7.14 -10.76 -14.73
N GLY A 79 -6.32 -9.77 -15.10
CA GLY A 79 -6.48 -8.39 -14.65
C GLY A 79 -6.20 -8.23 -13.15
N ILE A 80 -5.42 -9.15 -12.58
CA ILE A 80 -4.94 -9.14 -11.20
C ILE A 80 -3.44 -8.89 -11.26
N PHE A 81 -2.97 -7.97 -10.43
CA PHE A 81 -1.55 -7.60 -10.35
C PHE A 81 -1.15 -7.65 -8.88
N SER A 82 -0.13 -8.45 -8.55
CA SER A 82 0.38 -8.49 -7.17
C SER A 82 1.71 -7.78 -7.01
N TYR A 83 1.81 -7.08 -5.89
CA TYR A 83 3.03 -6.43 -5.44
C TYR A 83 3.31 -6.78 -4.00
N ARG A 84 4.55 -6.63 -3.58
CA ARG A 84 4.99 -6.84 -2.20
C ARG A 84 5.75 -5.62 -1.71
N SER A 85 5.57 -5.29 -0.45
CA SER A 85 6.40 -4.33 0.28
C SER A 85 6.65 -4.82 1.70
N VAL A 86 7.83 -4.57 2.25
CA VAL A 86 8.18 -4.92 3.63
C VAL A 86 8.40 -3.62 4.39
N HIS A 87 7.79 -3.49 5.56
CA HIS A 87 7.84 -2.27 6.36
C HIS A 87 8.29 -2.55 7.78
N LYS A 88 9.18 -1.70 8.31
CA LYS A 88 9.55 -1.76 9.74
C LYS A 88 8.39 -1.30 10.61
N ARG A 89 8.21 -1.95 11.74
CA ARG A 89 7.27 -1.54 12.79
C ARG A 89 7.99 -0.69 13.83
N THR A 90 7.38 0.42 14.21
CA THR A 90 7.90 1.31 15.27
C THR A 90 7.24 1.04 16.63
N VAL A 91 6.30 0.09 16.68
CA VAL A 91 5.55 -0.30 17.88
C VAL A 91 6.02 -1.65 18.42
N ASP A 92 5.80 -1.89 19.72
CA ASP A 92 6.02 -3.22 20.31
C ASP A 92 4.95 -4.22 19.83
N SER A 93 5.27 -4.92 18.75
CA SER A 93 4.41 -5.92 18.10
C SER A 93 4.84 -7.37 18.35
N GLY A 94 5.98 -7.60 18.99
CA GLY A 94 6.69 -8.89 18.94
C GLY A 94 7.12 -9.30 17.52
N LYS A 95 7.11 -8.35 16.58
CA LYS A 95 7.51 -8.45 15.17
C LYS A 95 8.18 -7.14 14.78
N ASP A 96 9.37 -7.20 14.18
CA ASP A 96 10.13 -6.01 13.80
C ASP A 96 9.67 -5.44 12.44
N GLU A 97 8.99 -6.27 11.65
CA GLU A 97 8.53 -5.91 10.32
C GLU A 97 7.15 -6.52 9.99
N VAL A 98 6.55 -6.00 8.92
CA VAL A 98 5.37 -6.55 8.27
C VAL A 98 5.54 -6.54 6.76
N GLU A 99 5.40 -7.71 6.15
CA GLU A 99 5.21 -7.85 4.72
C GLU A 99 3.73 -7.61 4.37
N ILE A 100 3.51 -6.75 3.38
CA ILE A 100 2.19 -6.46 2.82
C ILE A 100 2.16 -6.97 1.39
N GLN A 101 1.25 -7.91 1.13
CA GLN A 101 0.87 -8.37 -0.21
C GLN A 101 -0.23 -7.45 -0.76
N HIS A 102 0.06 -6.76 -1.85
CA HIS A 102 -0.87 -5.85 -2.50
C HIS A 102 -1.49 -6.56 -3.68
N LEU A 103 -2.80 -6.84 -3.62
CA LEU A 103 -3.56 -7.45 -4.70
C LEU A 103 -4.35 -6.35 -5.40
N TRP A 104 -3.98 -6.01 -6.63
CA TRP A 104 -4.70 -5.01 -7.41
C TRP A 104 -5.59 -5.67 -8.44
N VAL A 105 -6.88 -5.34 -8.39
CA VAL A 105 -7.90 -5.84 -9.30
C VAL A 105 -8.27 -4.72 -10.25
N MET A 106 -7.99 -4.92 -11.54
CA MET A 106 -8.40 -3.99 -12.58
C MET A 106 -9.91 -4.07 -12.79
N MET A 107 -10.61 -2.98 -12.49
CA MET A 107 -12.04 -2.86 -12.70
C MET A 107 -12.30 -2.51 -14.16
N ARG A 108 -12.79 -3.47 -14.91
CA ARG A 108 -13.29 -3.23 -16.27
C ARG A 108 -14.75 -2.83 -16.17
N SER A 109 -15.08 -1.59 -16.54
CA SER A 109 -16.48 -1.27 -16.83
C SER A 109 -16.90 -2.13 -18.02
N GLY A 110 -17.91 -2.98 -17.85
CA GLY A 110 -18.48 -3.72 -18.99
C GLY A 110 -18.83 -2.72 -20.08
N SER A 111 -18.29 -2.90 -21.29
CA SER A 111 -18.66 -2.07 -22.41
C SER A 111 -20.18 -2.10 -22.54
N ALA A 112 -20.78 -0.91 -22.59
CA ALA A 112 -22.16 -0.74 -23.01
C ALA A 112 -22.43 -1.61 -24.24
N VAL A 113 -23.56 -2.31 -24.20
CA VAL A 113 -24.19 -2.99 -25.33
C VAL A 113 -23.96 -2.16 -26.60
N GLY A 114 -23.31 -2.75 -27.60
CA GLY A 114 -23.01 -2.11 -28.88
C GLY A 114 -24.28 -1.62 -29.61
N PRO A 115 -24.14 -0.75 -30.62
CA PRO A 115 -25.28 -0.14 -31.29
C PRO A 115 -26.15 -1.21 -31.95
N ARG A 116 -27.46 -1.10 -31.74
CA ARG A 116 -28.49 -1.86 -32.48
C ARG A 116 -28.61 -1.34 -33.90
#